data_AF-A0A4S2M8I9-F1
#
_entry.id   AF-A0A4S2M8I9-F1
#
_cell.length_a   1.000
_cell.length_b   1.000
_cell.length_c   1.000
_cell.angle_alpha   90.00
_cell.angle_beta   90.00
_cell.angle_gamma   90.00
#
_symmetry.space_group_name_H-M   'P 1'
#
loop_
_entity.id
_entity.type
_entity.pdbx_description
1 polymer ?
#
loop_
_entity_poly.entity_id
_entity_poly.type
_entity_poly.pdbx_seq_one_letter_code
_entity_poly.pdbx_strand_id
1 'polypeptide(L)'
;MKLALLFCVLFSVAWASDQPEAIDVCDQCKTVVGRIQTCWQKGHARSFLEKALGFLCKLTGHTEEWCTEQVQNLIKHLDDYITGKTPEEVCRLLHLCK
;
A
#
# COMPACT_ATOMS: atom_id res chain seq x y z
N MET A 1 -27.89 -23.32 39.51
CA MET A 1 -26.78 -22.34 39.45
C MET A 1 -25.94 -22.46 38.17
N LYS A 2 -25.59 -23.68 37.70
CA LYS A 2 -24.87 -23.89 36.42
C LYS A 2 -25.60 -23.37 35.15
N LEU A 3 -26.93 -23.40 35.15
CA LEU A 3 -27.74 -22.93 34.01
C LEU A 3 -27.70 -21.40 33.82
N ALA A 4 -27.57 -20.64 34.90
CA ALA A 4 -27.47 -19.17 34.86
C ALA A 4 -26.12 -18.71 34.29
N LEU A 5 -25.03 -19.42 34.63
CA LEU A 5 -23.70 -19.16 34.08
C LEU A 5 -23.64 -19.43 32.58
N LEU A 6 -24.32 -20.48 32.08
CA LEU A 6 -24.41 -20.78 30.66
C LEU A 6 -25.18 -19.69 29.89
N PHE A 7 -26.26 -19.16 30.47
CA PHE A 7 -27.00 -18.04 29.87
C PHE A 7 -26.16 -16.76 29.82
N CYS A 8 -25.41 -16.43 30.88
CA CYS A 8 -24.50 -15.29 30.89
C CYS A 8 -23.42 -15.42 29.83
N VAL A 9 -22.78 -16.60 29.69
CA VAL A 9 -21.75 -16.82 28.67
C VAL A 9 -22.35 -16.70 27.27
N LEU A 10 -23.53 -17.26 26.99
CA LEU A 10 -24.18 -17.12 25.68
C LEU A 10 -24.57 -15.67 25.38
N PHE A 11 -25.03 -14.91 26.38
CA PHE A 11 -25.36 -13.50 26.23
C PHE A 11 -24.10 -12.63 26.02
N SER A 12 -22.99 -12.92 26.71
CA SER A 12 -21.70 -12.25 26.53
C SER A 12 -21.04 -12.61 25.19
N VAL A 13 -21.15 -13.87 24.75
CA VAL A 13 -20.57 -14.33 23.47
C VAL A 13 -21.31 -13.71 22.29
N ALA A 14 -22.63 -13.53 22.36
CA ALA A 14 -23.40 -12.81 21.35
C ALA A 14 -23.08 -11.30 21.28
N TRP A 15 -22.61 -10.69 22.38
CA TRP A 15 -22.20 -9.29 22.43
C TRP A 15 -20.72 -9.07 22.05
N ALA A 16 -19.90 -10.11 22.11
CA ALA A 16 -18.49 -10.06 21.72
C ALA A 16 -18.28 -10.23 20.19
N SER A 17 -19.26 -10.74 19.47
CA SER A 17 -19.15 -11.08 18.05
C SER A 17 -19.35 -9.92 17.06
N ASP A 18 -19.63 -8.70 17.54
CA ASP A 18 -19.94 -7.54 16.69
C ASP A 18 -19.35 -6.24 17.25
N GLN A 19 -18.06 -6.27 17.63
CA GLN A 19 -17.30 -5.03 17.75
C GLN A 19 -16.65 -4.78 16.39
N PRO A 20 -17.09 -3.76 15.62
CA PRO A 20 -16.28 -3.31 14.50
C PRO A 20 -14.98 -2.80 15.10
N GLU A 21 -13.88 -3.54 14.90
CA GLU A 21 -12.55 -2.99 15.16
C GLU A 21 -12.47 -1.70 14.36
N ALA A 22 -12.48 -0.57 15.06
CA ALA A 22 -12.37 0.72 14.42
C ALA A 22 -10.99 0.75 13.74
N ILE A 23 -10.98 0.53 12.43
CA ILE A 23 -9.76 0.60 11.64
C ILE A 23 -9.24 2.02 11.75
N ASP A 24 -8.09 2.18 12.38
CA ASP A 24 -7.34 3.42 12.28
C ASP A 24 -6.79 3.52 10.85
N VAL A 25 -7.50 4.29 10.04
CA VAL A 25 -7.20 4.51 8.62
C VAL A 25 -5.82 5.15 8.43
N CYS A 26 -5.37 5.97 9.39
CA CYS A 26 -4.05 6.59 9.34
C CYS A 26 -2.97 5.53 9.54
N ASP A 27 -3.08 4.70 10.59
CA ASP A 27 -2.11 3.63 10.86
C ASP A 27 -2.09 2.57 9.75
N GLN A 28 -3.25 2.25 9.19
CA GLN A 28 -3.32 1.32 8.06
C GLN A 28 -2.70 1.92 6.80
N CYS A 29 -2.94 3.22 6.51
CA CYS A 29 -2.25 3.91 5.43
C CYS A 29 -0.73 3.86 5.60
N LYS A 30 -0.22 4.22 6.78
CA LYS A 30 1.23 4.22 7.06
C LYS A 30 1.83 2.84 6.89
N THR A 31 1.12 1.80 7.32
CA THR A 31 1.54 0.40 7.16
C THR A 31 1.65 0.02 5.68
N VAL A 32 0.65 0.37 4.87
CA VAL A 32 0.64 0.08 3.43
C VAL A 32 1.75 0.85 2.72
N VAL A 33 1.89 2.16 2.98
CA VAL A 33 2.94 2.99 2.38
C VAL A 33 4.33 2.47 2.75
N GLY A 34 4.57 2.16 4.02
CA GLY A 34 5.85 1.60 4.47
C GLY A 34 6.20 0.27 3.79
N ARG A 35 5.20 -0.60 3.55
CA ARG A 35 5.38 -1.83 2.78
C ARG A 35 5.75 -1.54 1.32
N ILE A 36 5.06 -0.59 0.68
CA ILE A 36 5.37 -0.17 -0.70
C ILE A 36 6.81 0.34 -0.78
N GLN A 37 7.21 1.22 0.14
CA GLN A 37 8.57 1.77 0.22
C GLN A 37 9.61 0.67 0.42
N THR A 38 9.36 -0.28 1.31
CA THR A 38 10.25 -1.42 1.55
C THR A 38 10.40 -2.28 0.28
N CYS A 39 9.28 -2.61 -0.39
CA CYS A 39 9.30 -3.38 -1.63
C CYS A 39 10.02 -2.65 -2.76
N TRP A 40 9.89 -1.32 -2.80
CA TRP A 40 10.57 -0.46 -3.76
C TRP A 40 12.08 -0.43 -3.51
N GLN A 41 12.50 -0.19 -2.27
CA GLN A 41 13.92 -0.16 -1.85
C GLN A 41 14.62 -1.51 -2.05
N LYS A 42 13.91 -2.64 -1.87
CA LYS A 42 14.44 -3.98 -2.18
C LYS A 42 14.65 -4.22 -3.68
N GLY A 43 14.25 -3.29 -4.54
CA GLY A 43 14.49 -3.33 -5.99
C GLY A 43 13.54 -4.24 -6.78
N HIS A 44 12.77 -5.11 -6.13
CA HIS A 44 11.85 -6.02 -6.82
C HIS A 44 10.72 -5.27 -7.54
N ALA A 45 10.07 -4.32 -6.87
CA ALA A 45 8.98 -3.54 -7.47
C ALA A 45 9.50 -2.64 -8.60
N ARG A 46 10.65 -1.99 -8.38
CA ARG A 46 11.33 -1.17 -9.39
C ARG A 46 11.67 -1.96 -10.65
N SER A 47 12.36 -3.09 -10.50
CA SER A 47 12.76 -3.92 -11.64
C SER A 47 11.57 -4.50 -12.38
N PHE A 48 10.51 -4.89 -11.65
CA PHE A 48 9.27 -5.36 -12.28
C PHE A 48 8.65 -4.26 -13.14
N LEU A 49 8.54 -3.04 -12.61
CA LEU A 49 7.93 -1.92 -13.32
C LEU A 49 8.76 -1.49 -14.53
N GLU A 50 10.08 -1.38 -14.40
CA GLU A 50 11.01 -1.11 -15.51
C GLU A 50 10.84 -2.12 -16.65
N LYS A 51 10.78 -3.43 -16.31
CA LYS A 51 10.63 -4.49 -17.31
C LYS A 51 9.25 -4.51 -17.96
N ALA A 52 8.19 -4.32 -17.17
CA ALA A 52 6.83 -4.32 -17.67
C ALA A 52 6.60 -3.15 -18.64
N LEU A 53 6.99 -1.93 -18.23
CA LEU A 53 6.87 -0.75 -19.07
C LEU A 53 7.84 -0.79 -20.27
N GLY A 54 9.06 -1.28 -20.09
CA GLY A 54 10.00 -1.48 -21.18
C GLY A 54 9.51 -2.51 -22.21
N PHE A 55 8.80 -3.56 -21.77
CA PHE A 55 8.14 -4.49 -22.69
C PHE A 55 7.04 -3.79 -23.49
N LEU A 56 6.23 -2.93 -22.87
CA LEU A 56 5.23 -2.14 -23.58
C LEU A 56 5.86 -1.18 -24.59
N CYS A 57 7.01 -0.57 -24.27
CA CYS A 57 7.73 0.30 -25.19
C CYS A 57 8.20 -0.41 -26.47
N LYS A 58 8.59 -1.69 -26.38
CA LYS A 58 8.94 -2.49 -27.57
C LYS A 58 7.77 -2.66 -28.54
N LEU A 59 6.54 -2.54 -28.06
CA LEU A 59 5.33 -2.65 -28.89
C LEU A 59 5.02 -1.37 -29.66
N THR A 60 5.70 -0.25 -29.34
CA THR A 60 5.39 1.05 -29.96
C THR A 60 6.16 1.31 -31.26
N GLY A 61 7.10 0.44 -31.62
CA GLY A 61 7.83 0.50 -32.89
C GLY A 61 8.68 1.76 -33.01
N HIS A 62 8.30 2.69 -33.88
CA HIS A 62 9.13 3.88 -34.16
C HIS A 62 9.35 4.80 -32.95
N THR A 63 8.49 4.72 -31.93
CA THR A 63 8.61 5.53 -30.70
C THR A 63 9.23 4.77 -29.52
N GLU A 64 9.77 3.56 -29.74
CA GLU A 64 10.33 2.72 -28.66
C GLU A 64 11.38 3.45 -27.84
N GLU A 65 12.30 4.16 -28.49
CA GLU A 65 13.40 4.88 -27.83
C GLU A 65 12.87 5.99 -26.92
N TRP A 66 12.00 6.87 -27.46
CA TRP A 66 11.34 7.91 -26.68
C TRP A 66 10.53 7.31 -25.51
N CYS A 67 9.79 6.23 -25.74
CA CYS A 67 9.03 5.55 -24.69
C CYS A 67 9.96 5.03 -23.59
N THR A 68 11.07 4.40 -23.97
CA THR A 68 12.05 3.86 -23.02
C THR A 68 12.67 4.96 -22.17
N GLU A 69 12.99 6.11 -22.78
CA GLU A 69 13.47 7.29 -22.05
C GLU A 69 12.42 7.80 -21.04
N GLN A 70 11.15 7.87 -21.45
CA GLN A 70 10.06 8.27 -20.53
C GLN A 70 9.89 7.30 -19.37
N VAL A 71 10.04 5.99 -19.62
CA VAL A 71 10.00 4.97 -18.54
C VAL A 71 11.14 5.19 -17.56
N GLN A 72 12.37 5.42 -18.04
CA GLN A 72 13.51 5.70 -17.15
C GLN A 72 13.29 6.97 -16.32
N ASN A 73 12.78 8.04 -16.93
CA ASN A 73 12.44 9.28 -16.24
C ASN A 73 11.36 9.08 -15.18
N LEU A 74 10.31 8.31 -15.50
CA LEU A 74 9.25 7.96 -14.56
C LEU A 74 9.82 7.20 -13.35
N ILE A 75 10.66 6.18 -13.58
CA ILE A 75 11.23 5.37 -12.52
C ILE A 75 12.11 6.22 -11.58
N LYS A 76 12.92 7.12 -12.14
CA LYS A 76 13.71 8.07 -11.35
C LYS A 76 12.83 9.00 -10.50
N HIS A 77 11.74 9.51 -11.07
CA HIS A 77 10.81 10.35 -10.32
C HIS A 77 10.07 9.56 -9.23
N LEU A 78 9.77 8.28 -9.47
CA LEU A 78 9.18 7.39 -8.47
C LEU A 78 10.16 7.07 -7.34
N ASP A 79 11.46 6.90 -7.63
CA ASP A 79 12.48 6.79 -6.58
C ASP A 79 12.40 7.99 -5.64
N ASP A 80 12.44 9.21 -6.19
CA ASP A 80 12.39 10.45 -5.41
C ASP A 80 11.08 10.57 -4.61
N TYR A 81 9.94 10.22 -5.22
CA TYR A 81 8.63 10.34 -4.57
C TYR A 81 8.41 9.29 -3.48
N ILE A 82 8.77 8.04 -3.74
CA ILE A 82 8.57 6.91 -2.82
C ILE A 82 9.57 6.99 -1.66
N THR A 83 10.82 7.37 -1.92
CA THR A 83 11.86 7.40 -0.88
C THR A 83 12.00 8.76 -0.18
N GLY A 84 11.58 9.85 -0.84
CA GLY A 84 11.74 11.21 -0.33
C GLY A 84 10.66 11.67 0.65
N LYS A 85 9.72 10.80 1.04
CA LYS A 85 8.66 11.09 2.00
C LYS A 85 8.51 9.96 3.00
N THR A 86 8.23 10.30 4.25
CA THR A 86 7.84 9.33 5.26
C THR A 86 6.42 8.81 5.00
N PRO A 87 6.04 7.61 5.48
CA PRO A 87 4.67 7.13 5.41
C PRO A 87 3.64 8.13 5.96
N GLU A 88 4.00 8.82 7.05
CA GLU A 88 3.19 9.86 7.67
C GLU A 88 2.94 11.05 6.72
N GLU A 89 3.96 11.56 6.05
CA GLU A 89 3.82 12.66 5.08
C GLU A 89 2.97 12.26 3.87
N VAL A 90 3.15 11.04 3.36
CA VAL A 90 2.32 10.52 2.27
C VAL A 90 0.86 10.39 2.71
N CYS A 91 0.60 9.83 3.88
CA CYS A 91 -0.76 9.66 4.38
C CYS A 91 -1.44 10.99 4.74
N ARG A 92 -0.69 12.02 5.15
CA ARG A 92 -1.19 13.39 5.28
C ARG A 92 -1.53 14.03 3.94
N LEU A 93 -0.72 13.81 2.89
CA LEU A 93 -1.03 14.27 1.53
C LEU A 93 -2.31 13.63 0.97
N LEU A 94 -2.62 12.39 1.37
CA LEU A 94 -3.85 11.69 1.02
C LEU A 94 -5.03 12.03 1.94
N HIS A 95 -4.84 12.92 2.92
CA HIS A 95 -5.83 13.28 3.95
C HIS A 95 -6.31 12.09 4.80
N LEU A 96 -5.51 11.03 4.91
CA LEU A 96 -5.78 9.83 5.71
C LEU A 96 -5.20 9.94 7.13
N CYS A 97 -4.20 10.80 7.32
CA CYS A 97 -3.71 11.25 8.62
C CYS A 97 -3.96 12.77 8.76
N LYS A 98 -4.18 13.24 9.98
CA LYS A 98 -4.36 14.67 10.29
C LYS A 98 -3.02 15.32 10.61
#